data_AF-A0A7S1UCL5-F1
#
_entry.id   AF-A0A7S1UCL5-F1
#
_cell.length_a   1.000
_cell.length_b   1.000
_cell.length_c   1.000
_cell.angle_alpha   90.00
_cell.angle_beta   90.00
_cell.angle_gamma   90.00
#
_symmetry.space_group_name_H-M   'P 1'
#
loop_
_entity.id
_entity.type
_entity.pdbx_description
1 polymer ?
#
loop_
_entity_poly.entity_id
_entity_poly.type
_entity_poly.pdbx_seq_one_letter_code
_entity_poly.pdbx_strand_id
1 'polypeptide(L)'
;HLRVRVRARVRPGALPRETFSVMRLLLAAALAAVAAGLAPRRPAARQQTSMPRRATTEADVGGKTRSERILESLSVTDQGSAAGAAGSWEGLQRLEGFWSMMKEGKLGPDPKKPFVRDFDVSGLDAARGISLFPVSEDMKITPEFDVAVCGGALGVFLAAALQRRGLNVVVIERGLIKGREQEWNISMDEIDELVEAGALDREQITGALENPGPRVVARSPDAGDLIATHFGSVRAGFNGEQRDSGDPDNQEVWVPEVLNMGVRPSVAVQRARENFEAAGGVVMEEVNVENIDVYGMGNIVNVAVPGEEKPRRVTCRLVVDAMGNASPIARQIRGGEKPFGVCAVVGTCASGFDLDNGFADLIYTNQDMWTGDVAGGDALGSPRKQYFWEAFPAGSGEAHRTTYLFTYMDADEAAPHPKPEP
;
A
#
# COMPACT_ATOMS: atom_id res chain seq x y z
N HIS A 1 -13.40 30.97 10.08
CA HIS A 1 -12.07 31.35 10.59
C HIS A 1 -12.00 31.10 12.09
N LEU A 2 -11.48 29.95 12.52
CA LEU A 2 -11.01 29.71 13.89
C LEU A 2 -9.70 28.93 13.77
N ARG A 3 -8.57 29.57 14.10
CA ARG A 3 -7.24 28.95 14.14
C ARG A 3 -6.97 28.53 15.58
N VAL A 4 -6.91 27.24 15.86
CA VAL A 4 -6.34 26.73 17.12
C VAL A 4 -4.87 26.43 16.85
N ARG A 5 -3.97 27.24 17.42
CA ARG A 5 -2.53 26.98 17.47
C ARG A 5 -2.26 26.16 18.73
N VAL A 6 -1.89 24.89 18.58
CA VAL A 6 -1.25 24.12 19.65
C VAL A 6 0.25 24.34 19.53
N ARG A 7 0.85 25.08 20.46
CA ARG A 7 2.30 25.13 20.65
C ARG A 7 2.67 24.12 21.74
N ALA A 8 3.20 22.97 21.35
CA ALA A 8 3.88 22.08 22.29
C ALA A 8 5.32 22.56 22.46
N ARG A 9 5.70 22.98 23.68
CA ARG A 9 7.10 23.11 24.09
C ARG A 9 7.58 21.74 24.54
N VAL A 10 8.44 21.09 23.77
CA VAL A 10 9.12 19.87 24.18
C VAL A 10 10.34 20.27 25.03
N ARG A 11 10.39 19.81 26.29
CA ARG A 11 11.62 19.79 27.09
C ARG A 11 12.35 18.47 26.80
N PRO A 12 13.68 18.46 26.67
CA PRO A 12 14.44 17.23 26.46
C PRO A 12 14.56 16.47 27.79
N GLY A 13 14.04 15.24 27.82
CA GLY A 13 14.14 14.35 28.97
C GLY A 13 13.00 13.32 28.99
N ALA A 14 13.29 12.12 28.50
CA ALA A 14 12.46 10.91 28.55
C ALA A 14 11.02 11.05 28.01
N LEU A 15 10.87 10.92 26.70
CA LEU A 15 9.60 10.51 26.11
C LEU A 15 9.34 9.03 26.49
N PRO A 16 8.16 8.69 27.05
CA PRO A 16 7.72 7.31 27.10
C PRO A 16 7.68 6.76 25.66
N ARG A 17 8.15 5.52 25.46
CA ARG A 17 7.95 4.75 24.22
C ARG A 17 6.45 4.43 24.08
N GLU A 18 5.63 5.43 23.77
CA GLU A 18 4.31 5.19 23.19
C GLU A 18 4.50 5.09 21.68
N THR A 19 4.77 3.88 21.21
CA THR A 19 4.76 3.55 19.79
C THR A 19 3.33 3.74 19.28
N PHE A 20 3.10 4.79 18.50
CA PHE A 20 1.85 5.01 17.78
C PHE A 20 1.78 4.00 16.62
N SER A 21 1.31 2.79 16.92
CA SER A 21 1.04 1.77 15.90
C SER A 21 -0.12 2.19 15.01
N VAL A 22 0.09 2.18 13.69
CA VAL A 22 -0.97 2.38 12.68
C VAL A 22 -2.07 1.33 12.85
N MET A 23 -1.73 0.10 13.22
CA MET A 23 -2.71 -0.96 13.43
C MET A 23 -3.57 -0.69 14.67
N ARG A 24 -2.97 -0.24 15.78
CA ARG A 24 -3.74 0.18 16.97
C ARG A 24 -4.65 1.37 16.66
N LEU A 25 -4.19 2.32 15.85
CA LEU A 25 -5.00 3.45 15.40
C LEU A 25 -6.16 2.99 14.51
N LEU A 26 -5.92 2.07 13.57
CA LEU A 26 -6.94 1.51 12.68
C LEU A 26 -7.96 0.68 13.46
N LEU A 27 -7.53 -0.11 14.44
CA LEU A 27 -8.40 -0.88 15.34
C LEU A 27 -9.24 0.04 16.22
N ALA A 28 -8.63 1.06 16.84
CA ALA A 28 -9.35 2.03 17.63
C ALA A 28 -10.34 2.85 16.79
N ALA A 29 -9.94 3.25 15.57
CA ALA A 29 -10.81 3.95 14.62
C ALA A 29 -11.96 3.07 14.13
N ALA A 30 -11.72 1.78 13.85
CA ALA A 30 -12.77 0.84 13.45
C ALA A 30 -13.77 0.61 14.60
N LEU A 31 -13.29 0.39 15.83
CA LEU A 31 -14.14 0.23 17.02
C LEU A 31 -14.92 1.52 17.35
N ALA A 32 -14.30 2.69 17.19
CA ALA A 32 -14.95 3.97 17.41
C ALA A 32 -15.94 4.34 16.29
N ALA A 33 -15.64 4.01 15.03
CA ALA A 33 -16.53 4.25 13.89
C ALA A 33 -17.79 3.36 13.93
N VAL A 34 -17.67 2.13 14.43
CA VAL A 34 -18.83 1.28 14.75
C VAL A 34 -19.74 1.96 15.79
N ALA A 35 -19.18 2.84 16.63
CA ALA A 35 -19.91 3.56 17.67
C ALA A 35 -20.41 4.97 17.28
N ALA A 36 -19.94 5.59 16.19
CA ALA A 36 -20.24 6.99 15.88
C ALA A 36 -20.31 7.28 14.36
N GLY A 37 -21.53 7.34 13.81
CA GLY A 37 -21.76 7.73 12.41
C GLY A 37 -21.80 9.25 12.21
N LEU A 38 -20.85 9.81 11.43
CA LEU A 38 -20.86 11.22 10.99
C LEU A 38 -20.18 11.41 9.62
N ALA A 39 -20.68 12.38 8.83
CA ALA A 39 -20.30 12.70 7.44
C ALA A 39 -19.83 14.16 7.25
N PRO A 40 -18.96 14.47 6.26
CA PRO A 40 -18.76 15.85 5.80
C PRO A 40 -18.78 16.09 4.27
N ARG A 41 -18.98 17.38 3.91
CA ARG A 41 -19.24 17.96 2.57
C ARG A 41 -18.01 18.56 1.87
N ARG A 42 -18.16 18.85 0.57
CA ARG A 42 -17.13 19.20 -0.43
C ARG A 42 -17.42 20.51 -1.21
N PRO A 43 -16.41 21.19 -1.80
CA PRO A 43 -16.60 22.14 -2.91
C PRO A 43 -15.83 21.74 -4.21
N ALA A 44 -16.07 22.50 -5.29
CA ALA A 44 -15.84 22.14 -6.70
C ALA A 44 -14.66 22.87 -7.39
N ALA A 45 -14.12 22.28 -8.47
CA ALA A 45 -13.07 22.85 -9.33
C ALA A 45 -13.33 22.65 -10.85
N ARG A 46 -12.60 23.43 -11.67
CA ARG A 46 -12.83 23.77 -13.10
C ARG A 46 -11.69 23.25 -13.99
N GLN A 47 -11.99 22.88 -15.24
CA GLN A 47 -11.09 22.20 -16.21
C GLN A 47 -10.33 23.15 -17.16
N GLN A 48 -9.15 22.70 -17.62
CA GLN A 48 -8.51 23.08 -18.89
C GLN A 48 -7.59 21.97 -19.45
N THR A 49 -7.37 21.98 -20.77
CA THR A 49 -6.88 20.89 -21.64
C THR A 49 -5.45 21.12 -22.19
N SER A 50 -4.73 20.04 -22.54
CA SER A 50 -3.49 20.11 -23.34
C SER A 50 -3.29 18.89 -24.29
N MET A 51 -2.41 19.06 -25.29
CA MET A 51 -2.26 18.23 -26.52
C MET A 51 -1.02 17.32 -26.48
N PRO A 52 -0.99 16.15 -27.17
CA PRO A 52 0.09 15.18 -27.05
C PRO A 52 1.19 15.35 -28.12
N ARG A 53 2.43 14.99 -27.77
CA ARG A 53 3.54 14.74 -28.72
C ARG A 53 3.94 13.26 -28.70
N ARG A 54 4.26 12.75 -29.89
CA ARG A 54 4.46 11.34 -30.22
C ARG A 54 5.95 11.01 -30.29
N ALA A 55 6.38 9.90 -29.70
CA ALA A 55 7.74 9.36 -29.85
C ALA A 55 7.70 8.03 -30.63
N THR A 56 8.69 7.85 -31.51
CA THR A 56 8.85 6.72 -32.44
C THR A 56 9.78 5.66 -31.86
N THR A 57 9.42 4.39 -31.99
CA THR A 57 10.24 3.24 -31.56
C THR A 57 10.73 2.45 -32.77
N GLU A 58 12.04 2.27 -32.89
CA GLU A 58 12.68 1.31 -33.79
C GLU A 58 12.54 -0.10 -33.22
N ALA A 59 11.95 -1.01 -34.00
CA ALA A 59 11.87 -2.44 -33.70
C ALA A 59 12.99 -3.16 -34.46
N ASP A 60 13.63 -4.16 -33.84
CA ASP A 60 14.58 -5.02 -34.56
C ASP A 60 14.46 -6.51 -34.23
N VAL A 61 14.77 -7.30 -35.28
CA VAL A 61 14.78 -8.76 -35.52
C VAL A 61 13.88 -9.65 -34.65
N GLY A 62 12.80 -10.14 -35.27
CA GLY A 62 11.85 -11.12 -34.71
C GLY A 62 10.49 -10.54 -34.35
N GLY A 63 10.26 -9.24 -34.61
CA GLY A 63 9.01 -8.54 -34.31
C GLY A 63 8.79 -8.24 -32.83
N LYS A 64 9.54 -8.90 -31.93
CA LYS A 64 9.50 -8.68 -30.48
C LYS A 64 10.66 -7.81 -30.00
N THR A 65 10.38 -6.90 -29.07
CA THR A 65 11.43 -6.08 -28.47
C THR A 65 12.34 -6.92 -27.55
N ARG A 66 13.53 -6.40 -27.21
CA ARG A 66 14.39 -7.05 -26.20
C ARG A 66 13.69 -7.19 -24.84
N SER A 67 12.97 -6.14 -24.43
CA SER A 67 12.22 -6.12 -23.16
C SER A 67 11.11 -7.16 -23.14
N GLU A 68 10.38 -7.30 -24.25
CA GLU A 68 9.33 -8.32 -24.41
C GLU A 68 9.87 -9.73 -24.20
N ARG A 69 10.99 -10.09 -24.86
CA ARG A 69 11.61 -11.41 -24.68
C ARG A 69 12.07 -11.68 -23.25
N ILE A 70 12.65 -10.68 -22.58
CA ILE A 70 13.10 -10.82 -21.19
C ILE A 70 11.89 -11.09 -20.29
N LEU A 71 10.83 -10.28 -20.39
CA LEU A 71 9.70 -10.39 -19.48
C LEU A 71 8.82 -11.61 -19.73
N GLU A 72 8.71 -12.07 -20.98
CA GLU A 72 8.09 -13.37 -21.29
C GLU A 72 8.89 -14.55 -20.75
N SER A 73 10.22 -14.42 -20.60
CA SER A 73 11.04 -15.46 -19.96
C SER A 73 10.94 -15.47 -18.42
N LEU A 74 10.45 -14.38 -17.84
CA LEU A 74 10.31 -14.17 -16.39
C LEU A 74 8.87 -14.29 -15.88
N SER A 75 7.88 -14.43 -16.76
CA SER A 75 6.47 -14.52 -16.37
C SER A 75 6.17 -15.84 -15.67
N VAL A 76 6.36 -15.84 -14.35
CA VAL A 76 5.80 -16.86 -13.46
C VAL A 76 4.29 -16.66 -13.41
N THR A 77 3.56 -17.75 -13.62
CA THR A 77 2.10 -17.81 -13.51
C THR A 77 1.70 -17.57 -12.05
N ASP A 78 0.71 -16.69 -11.83
CA ASP A 78 -0.02 -16.54 -10.55
C ASP A 78 0.59 -15.63 -9.45
N GLN A 79 0.87 -14.37 -9.81
CA GLN A 79 1.11 -13.31 -8.82
C GLN A 79 -0.22 -12.68 -8.37
N GLY A 80 -0.43 -12.54 -7.04
CA GLY A 80 -1.63 -11.95 -6.45
C GLY A 80 -1.86 -10.47 -6.83
N SER A 81 -2.96 -9.86 -6.39
CA SER A 81 -3.37 -8.51 -6.81
C SER A 81 -2.62 -7.35 -6.10
N ALA A 82 -1.63 -7.66 -5.26
CA ALA A 82 -0.93 -6.71 -4.39
C ALA A 82 0.07 -5.78 -5.12
N ALA A 83 0.45 -4.68 -4.47
CA ALA A 83 1.47 -3.77 -4.98
C ALA A 83 2.80 -4.51 -5.22
N GLY A 84 3.39 -4.31 -6.41
CA GLY A 84 4.63 -4.97 -6.83
C GLY A 84 4.45 -6.29 -7.61
N ALA A 85 3.25 -6.85 -7.68
CA ALA A 85 2.94 -8.10 -8.40
C ALA A 85 2.77 -7.94 -9.94
N ALA A 86 3.01 -6.73 -10.47
CA ALA A 86 2.71 -6.37 -11.85
C ALA A 86 3.92 -6.45 -12.81
N GLY A 87 4.99 -7.15 -12.42
CA GLY A 87 6.27 -7.20 -13.14
C GLY A 87 6.28 -8.02 -14.44
N SER A 88 5.14 -8.51 -14.92
CA SER A 88 5.03 -9.33 -16.14
C SER A 88 4.94 -8.49 -17.42
N TRP A 89 5.16 -9.10 -18.58
CA TRP A 89 4.96 -8.45 -19.87
C TRP A 89 3.53 -7.93 -20.05
N GLU A 90 2.54 -8.73 -19.69
CA GLU A 90 1.12 -8.36 -19.70
C GLU A 90 0.85 -7.23 -18.70
N GLY A 91 1.55 -7.22 -17.57
CA GLY A 91 1.58 -6.11 -16.61
C GLY A 91 2.00 -4.79 -17.26
N LEU A 92 3.12 -4.79 -18.00
CA LEU A 92 3.59 -3.61 -18.73
C LEU A 92 2.64 -3.18 -19.85
N GLN A 93 2.07 -4.11 -20.61
CA GLN A 93 1.09 -3.78 -21.65
C GLN A 93 -0.15 -3.11 -21.05
N ARG A 94 -0.65 -3.62 -19.91
CA ARG A 94 -1.74 -2.97 -19.16
C ARG A 94 -1.34 -1.57 -18.68
N LEU A 95 -0.11 -1.42 -18.17
CA LEU A 95 0.41 -0.11 -17.74
C LEU A 95 0.44 0.90 -18.90
N GLU A 96 0.93 0.50 -20.08
CA GLU A 96 0.96 1.38 -21.27
C GLU A 96 -0.46 1.74 -21.74
N GLY A 97 -1.41 0.80 -21.64
CA GLY A 97 -2.82 1.05 -21.88
C GLY A 97 -3.39 2.11 -20.94
N PHE A 98 -3.18 1.95 -19.62
CA PHE A 98 -3.57 2.94 -18.62
C PHE A 98 -2.90 4.30 -18.87
N TRP A 99 -1.61 4.31 -19.17
CA TRP A 99 -0.86 5.53 -19.46
C TRP A 99 -1.43 6.26 -20.68
N SER A 100 -1.75 5.53 -21.74
CA SER A 100 -2.39 6.08 -22.94
C SER A 100 -3.77 6.66 -22.65
N MET A 101 -4.62 5.92 -21.91
CA MET A 101 -5.92 6.44 -21.48
C MET A 101 -5.79 7.69 -20.58
N MET A 102 -4.75 7.75 -19.75
CA MET A 102 -4.46 8.92 -18.91
C MET A 102 -4.16 10.15 -19.76
N LYS A 103 -3.25 10.02 -20.73
CA LYS A 103 -2.87 11.09 -21.68
C LYS A 103 -4.06 11.60 -22.49
N GLU A 104 -5.02 10.72 -22.77
CA GLU A 104 -6.25 11.07 -23.50
C GLU A 104 -7.36 11.62 -22.59
N GLY A 105 -7.12 11.77 -21.27
CA GLY A 105 -8.12 12.24 -20.31
C GLY A 105 -9.28 11.27 -20.09
N LYS A 106 -9.12 10.00 -20.48
CA LYS A 106 -10.16 8.95 -20.37
C LYS A 106 -10.16 8.24 -19.01
N LEU A 107 -9.19 8.54 -18.15
CA LEU A 107 -9.14 8.03 -16.78
C LEU A 107 -9.62 9.09 -15.80
N GLY A 108 -10.62 8.74 -15.00
CA GLY A 108 -11.18 9.59 -13.96
C GLY A 108 -12.44 8.96 -13.40
N PRO A 109 -12.82 9.23 -12.14
CA PRO A 109 -14.14 8.86 -11.66
C PRO A 109 -15.20 9.56 -12.53
N ASP A 110 -16.18 8.82 -13.04
CA ASP A 110 -17.37 9.44 -13.64
C ASP A 110 -18.18 10.08 -12.50
N PRO A 111 -18.26 11.43 -12.43
CA PRO A 111 -19.00 12.08 -11.34
C PRO A 111 -20.48 11.69 -11.32
N LYS A 112 -21.01 11.18 -12.45
CA LYS A 112 -22.39 10.72 -12.59
C LYS A 112 -22.60 9.30 -12.06
N LYS A 113 -21.52 8.58 -11.72
CA LYS A 113 -21.55 7.22 -11.18
C LYS A 113 -20.62 7.12 -9.96
N PRO A 114 -20.98 7.76 -8.83
CA PRO A 114 -20.19 7.64 -7.61
C PRO A 114 -20.16 6.18 -7.14
N PHE A 115 -18.98 5.76 -6.68
CA PHE A 115 -18.74 4.43 -6.11
C PHE A 115 -19.35 4.29 -4.71
N VAL A 116 -19.26 5.32 -3.87
CA VAL A 116 -20.00 5.40 -2.60
C VAL A 116 -21.19 6.31 -2.77
N ARG A 117 -22.39 5.82 -2.43
CA ARG A 117 -23.66 6.51 -2.64
C ARG A 117 -24.40 6.66 -1.32
N ASP A 118 -24.62 7.90 -0.90
CA ASP A 118 -25.35 8.19 0.33
C ASP A 118 -26.85 8.27 0.09
N PHE A 119 -27.63 7.63 0.95
CA PHE A 119 -29.08 7.65 0.92
C PHE A 119 -29.65 8.18 2.24
N ASP A 120 -30.54 9.17 2.14
CA ASP A 120 -31.19 9.83 3.29
C ASP A 120 -32.41 9.05 3.83
N VAL A 121 -32.57 7.78 3.43
CA VAL A 121 -33.67 6.91 3.86
C VAL A 121 -33.14 5.79 4.74
N SER A 122 -34.01 5.23 5.57
CA SER A 122 -33.69 4.13 6.50
C SER A 122 -33.38 2.79 5.84
N GLY A 123 -33.19 2.73 4.51
CA GLY A 123 -32.97 1.47 3.78
C GLY A 123 -34.24 0.78 3.28
N LEU A 124 -35.38 1.49 3.20
CA LEU A 124 -36.56 1.00 2.47
C LEU A 124 -36.45 1.27 0.97
N ASP A 125 -36.76 0.26 0.15
CA ASP A 125 -37.14 0.49 -1.25
C ASP A 125 -38.53 1.12 -1.25
N ALA A 126 -38.59 2.45 -1.24
CA ALA A 126 -39.85 3.20 -1.19
C ALA A 126 -40.80 2.87 -2.34
N ALA A 127 -40.30 2.37 -3.47
CA ALA A 127 -41.12 1.97 -4.61
C ALA A 127 -41.74 0.58 -4.46
N ARG A 128 -41.17 -0.29 -3.62
CA ARG A 128 -41.63 -1.68 -3.43
C ARG A 128 -42.16 -1.98 -2.04
N GLY A 129 -41.95 -1.10 -1.06
CA GLY A 129 -42.35 -1.32 0.32
C GLY A 129 -41.60 -2.46 1.01
N ILE A 130 -40.41 -2.82 0.52
CA ILE A 130 -39.58 -3.93 1.03
C ILE A 130 -38.30 -3.34 1.64
N SER A 131 -37.89 -3.88 2.79
CA SER A 131 -36.59 -3.58 3.41
C SER A 131 -35.45 -4.05 2.50
N LEU A 132 -34.47 -3.19 2.23
CA LEU A 132 -33.26 -3.57 1.48
C LEU A 132 -32.29 -4.41 2.32
N PHE A 133 -32.55 -4.52 3.62
CA PHE A 133 -31.78 -5.27 4.60
C PHE A 133 -32.57 -6.45 5.15
N PRO A 134 -31.89 -7.54 5.59
CA PRO A 134 -32.53 -8.61 6.34
C PRO A 134 -33.27 -8.04 7.56
N VAL A 135 -34.51 -8.50 7.76
CA VAL A 135 -35.34 -8.14 8.91
C VAL A 135 -35.47 -9.40 9.77
N SER A 136 -35.00 -9.32 11.01
CA SER A 136 -35.12 -10.40 11.99
C SER A 136 -36.57 -10.54 12.49
N GLU A 137 -36.89 -11.63 13.20
CA GLU A 137 -38.24 -11.94 13.68
C GLU A 137 -38.84 -10.84 14.58
N ASP A 138 -37.99 -10.03 15.25
CA ASP A 138 -38.41 -8.90 16.08
C ASP A 138 -38.51 -7.57 15.31
N MET A 139 -38.56 -7.63 13.96
CA MET A 139 -38.63 -6.50 13.04
C MET A 139 -37.41 -5.55 13.08
N LYS A 140 -36.26 -5.99 13.61
CA LYS A 140 -35.02 -5.22 13.52
C LYS A 140 -34.27 -5.52 12.22
N ILE A 141 -33.84 -4.45 11.56
CA ILE A 141 -32.85 -4.52 10.49
C ILE A 141 -31.51 -4.93 11.11
N THR A 142 -31.01 -6.11 10.72
CA THR A 142 -29.72 -6.65 11.18
C THR A 142 -28.89 -6.96 9.95
N PRO A 143 -27.84 -6.18 9.66
CA PRO A 143 -26.89 -6.51 8.60
C PRO A 143 -26.28 -7.90 8.83
N GLU A 144 -25.95 -8.60 7.75
CA GLU A 144 -25.31 -9.92 7.80
C GLU A 144 -23.98 -9.87 8.55
N PHE A 145 -23.21 -8.79 8.37
CA PHE A 145 -21.89 -8.61 8.97
C PHE A 145 -21.81 -7.33 9.80
N ASP A 146 -20.96 -7.32 10.81
CA ASP A 146 -20.56 -6.08 11.47
C ASP A 146 -19.63 -5.28 10.57
N VAL A 147 -18.66 -5.95 9.93
CA VAL A 147 -17.64 -5.30 9.11
C VAL A 147 -17.47 -6.03 7.76
N ALA A 148 -17.50 -5.27 6.67
CA ALA A 148 -17.02 -5.72 5.36
C ALA A 148 -15.68 -5.06 5.05
N VAL A 149 -14.63 -5.87 4.90
CA VAL A 149 -13.28 -5.44 4.50
C VAL A 149 -13.14 -5.64 3.00
N CYS A 150 -13.13 -4.55 2.24
CA CYS A 150 -12.97 -4.59 0.78
C CYS A 150 -11.48 -4.54 0.44
N GLY A 151 -10.93 -5.60 -0.16
CA GLY A 151 -9.51 -5.81 -0.42
C GLY A 151 -8.88 -6.74 0.62
N GLY A 152 -8.41 -7.91 0.17
CA GLY A 152 -8.04 -9.02 1.04
C GLY A 152 -6.55 -9.16 1.34
N ALA A 153 -5.66 -8.77 0.42
CA ALA A 153 -4.23 -9.06 0.54
C ALA A 153 -3.61 -8.57 1.87
N LEU A 154 -3.82 -7.31 2.25
CA LEU A 154 -3.46 -6.80 3.58
C LEU A 154 -4.67 -6.67 4.51
N GLY A 155 -5.89 -6.60 3.95
CA GLY A 155 -7.12 -6.49 4.73
C GLY A 155 -7.37 -7.70 5.63
N VAL A 156 -6.86 -8.89 5.27
CA VAL A 156 -7.05 -10.11 6.06
C VAL A 156 -6.43 -10.04 7.46
N PHE A 157 -5.31 -9.32 7.64
CA PHE A 157 -4.72 -9.12 8.98
C PHE A 157 -5.66 -8.34 9.90
N LEU A 158 -6.25 -7.26 9.37
CA LEU A 158 -7.23 -6.48 10.11
C LEU A 158 -8.52 -7.28 10.35
N ALA A 159 -8.97 -8.05 9.34
CA ALA A 159 -10.16 -8.89 9.46
C ALA A 159 -9.99 -9.96 10.55
N ALA A 160 -8.85 -10.66 10.59
CA ALA A 160 -8.50 -11.60 11.63
C ALA A 160 -8.55 -10.95 13.03
N ALA A 161 -7.93 -9.78 13.16
CA ALA A 161 -7.91 -9.02 14.41
C ALA A 161 -9.31 -8.57 14.87
N LEU A 162 -10.19 -8.17 13.95
CA LEU A 162 -11.57 -7.77 14.26
C LEU A 162 -12.44 -8.99 14.59
N GLN A 163 -12.31 -10.09 13.84
CA GLN A 163 -13.05 -11.33 14.04
C GLN A 163 -12.77 -11.92 15.44
N ARG A 164 -11.51 -11.96 15.86
CA ARG A 164 -11.12 -12.44 17.21
C ARG A 164 -11.57 -11.52 18.35
N ARG A 165 -11.98 -10.29 18.06
CA ARG A 165 -12.64 -9.39 19.02
C ARG A 165 -14.16 -9.58 19.08
N GLY A 166 -14.69 -10.61 18.42
CA GLY A 166 -16.09 -11.00 18.47
C GLY A 166 -17.00 -10.29 17.48
N LEU A 167 -16.44 -9.60 16.48
CA LEU A 167 -17.20 -9.02 15.37
C LEU A 167 -17.42 -10.07 14.28
N ASN A 168 -18.57 -10.02 13.61
CA ASN A 168 -18.81 -10.84 12.42
C ASN A 168 -18.26 -10.12 11.18
N VAL A 169 -17.20 -10.66 10.57
CA VAL A 169 -16.44 -9.97 9.52
C VAL A 169 -16.43 -10.77 8.22
N VAL A 170 -16.58 -10.05 7.10
CA VAL A 170 -16.38 -10.58 5.74
C VAL A 170 -15.24 -9.85 5.03
N VAL A 171 -14.37 -10.59 4.34
CA VAL A 171 -13.36 -10.05 3.44
C VAL A 171 -13.80 -10.27 2.00
N ILE A 172 -13.81 -9.22 1.19
CA ILE A 172 -14.19 -9.26 -0.22
C ILE A 172 -12.98 -8.87 -1.07
N GLU A 173 -12.50 -9.79 -1.90
CA GLU A 173 -11.34 -9.61 -2.76
C GLU A 173 -11.69 -9.95 -4.22
N ARG A 174 -11.24 -9.09 -5.15
CA ARG A 174 -11.49 -9.24 -6.58
C ARG A 174 -10.71 -10.38 -7.23
N GLY A 175 -9.64 -10.84 -6.59
CA GLY A 175 -8.84 -12.00 -7.00
C GLY A 175 -8.68 -12.99 -5.86
N LEU A 176 -7.53 -13.65 -5.80
CA LEU A 176 -7.15 -14.51 -4.69
C LEU A 176 -6.46 -13.72 -3.58
N ILE A 177 -6.80 -14.02 -2.33
CA ILE A 177 -6.10 -13.58 -1.13
C ILE A 177 -4.81 -14.39 -1.01
N LYS A 178 -3.76 -13.86 -1.64
CA LYS A 178 -2.44 -14.47 -1.70
C LYS A 178 -1.36 -13.40 -1.57
N GLY A 179 -0.37 -13.65 -0.73
CA GLY A 179 0.80 -12.81 -0.65
C GLY A 179 1.71 -12.98 -1.87
N ARG A 180 2.41 -11.91 -2.24
CA ARG A 180 3.44 -11.94 -3.30
C ARG A 180 4.66 -12.78 -2.89
N GLU A 181 5.45 -13.20 -3.88
CA GLU A 181 6.69 -13.96 -3.65
C GLU A 181 7.82 -13.10 -3.08
N GLN A 182 7.87 -11.83 -3.49
CA GLN A 182 8.87 -10.89 -3.00
C GLN A 182 8.69 -10.59 -1.52
N GLU A 183 9.78 -10.67 -0.76
CA GLU A 183 9.81 -10.33 0.66
C GLU A 183 9.27 -8.91 0.92
N TRP A 184 8.66 -8.74 2.08
CA TRP A 184 8.29 -7.44 2.63
C TRP A 184 9.15 -7.20 3.86
N ASN A 185 9.82 -6.05 3.93
CA ASN A 185 10.62 -5.69 5.07
C ASN A 185 9.78 -5.08 6.21
N ILE A 186 10.02 -5.54 7.44
CA ILE A 186 9.30 -5.18 8.66
C ILE A 186 10.25 -5.30 9.88
N SER A 187 9.87 -4.77 11.04
CA SER A 187 10.56 -4.95 12.32
C SER A 187 9.89 -5.99 13.23
N MET A 188 10.59 -6.46 14.26
CA MET A 188 10.02 -7.43 15.22
C MET A 188 8.91 -6.81 16.04
N ASP A 189 9.04 -5.53 16.41
CA ASP A 189 7.99 -4.80 17.10
C ASP A 189 6.69 -4.76 16.28
N GLU A 190 6.78 -4.53 14.97
CA GLU A 190 5.60 -4.55 14.08
C GLU A 190 5.00 -5.96 13.91
N ILE A 191 5.81 -7.02 13.92
CA ILE A 191 5.30 -8.40 13.95
C ILE A 191 4.57 -8.68 15.28
N ASP A 192 5.14 -8.27 16.39
CA ASP A 192 4.55 -8.42 17.71
C ASP A 192 3.20 -7.69 17.80
N GLU A 193 3.06 -6.54 17.16
CA GLU A 193 1.77 -5.86 17.04
C GLU A 193 0.71 -6.68 16.27
N LEU A 194 1.10 -7.40 15.21
CA LEU A 194 0.19 -8.31 14.51
C LEU A 194 -0.27 -9.46 15.42
N VAL A 195 0.63 -9.96 16.28
CA VAL A 195 0.34 -11.01 17.26
C VAL A 195 -0.59 -10.49 18.36
N GLU A 196 -0.25 -9.36 18.97
CA GLU A 196 -1.08 -8.71 19.98
C GLU A 196 -2.48 -8.34 19.46
N ALA A 197 -2.57 -7.96 18.18
CA ALA A 197 -3.84 -7.69 17.54
C ALA A 197 -4.68 -8.94 17.28
N GLY A 198 -4.09 -10.14 17.34
CA GLY A 198 -4.72 -11.42 17.00
C GLY A 198 -4.73 -11.73 15.51
N ALA A 199 -4.00 -10.98 14.68
CA ALA A 199 -3.88 -11.28 13.27
C ALA A 199 -3.01 -12.54 13.03
N LEU A 200 -1.95 -12.69 13.83
CA LEU A 200 -1.06 -13.85 13.85
C LEU A 200 -1.03 -14.45 15.27
N ASP A 201 -0.66 -15.72 15.38
CA ASP A 201 -0.36 -16.36 16.65
C ASP A 201 1.15 -16.35 16.91
N ARG A 202 1.57 -16.42 18.18
CA ARG A 202 2.99 -16.36 18.55
C ARG A 202 3.78 -17.52 17.96
N GLU A 203 3.16 -18.70 17.90
CA GLU A 203 3.72 -19.94 17.37
C GLU A 203 3.89 -19.89 15.84
N GLN A 204 3.18 -18.98 15.17
CA GLN A 204 3.30 -18.73 13.74
C GLN A 204 4.51 -17.83 13.40
N ILE A 205 5.23 -17.30 14.38
CA ILE A 205 6.44 -16.51 14.14
C ILE A 205 7.64 -17.47 14.09
N THR A 206 8.09 -17.79 12.87
CA THR A 206 9.08 -18.83 12.57
C THR A 206 10.16 -18.31 11.61
N GLY A 207 11.34 -18.95 11.61
CA GLY A 207 12.45 -18.60 10.73
C GLY A 207 13.61 -17.90 11.41
N ALA A 208 14.14 -16.85 10.77
CA ALA A 208 15.29 -16.08 11.27
C ALA A 208 14.90 -15.15 12.44
N LEU A 209 14.62 -15.73 13.61
CA LEU A 209 14.07 -14.98 14.76
C LEU A 209 15.09 -14.09 15.46
N GLU A 210 16.34 -14.55 15.57
CA GLU A 210 17.38 -13.84 16.33
C GLU A 210 18.08 -12.79 15.46
N ASN A 211 18.31 -11.61 16.03
CA ASN A 211 19.14 -10.59 15.40
C ASN A 211 20.59 -11.11 15.38
N PRO A 212 21.19 -11.33 14.20
CA PRO A 212 22.53 -11.91 14.09
C PRO A 212 23.66 -10.94 14.45
N GLY A 213 23.33 -9.70 14.80
CA GLY A 213 24.28 -8.63 15.06
C GLY A 213 24.63 -7.82 13.81
N PRO A 214 25.55 -6.85 13.95
CA PRO A 214 25.85 -5.90 12.90
C PRO A 214 26.54 -6.57 11.71
N ARG A 215 26.16 -6.16 10.49
CA ARG A 215 26.72 -6.64 9.22
C ARG A 215 26.62 -8.15 8.99
N VAL A 216 25.70 -8.83 9.67
CA VAL A 216 25.39 -10.25 9.46
C VAL A 216 23.92 -10.39 9.07
N VAL A 217 23.63 -11.34 8.18
CA VAL A 217 22.27 -11.66 7.74
C VAL A 217 21.97 -13.12 8.09
N ALA A 218 21.03 -13.35 9.00
CA ALA A 218 20.44 -14.65 9.24
C ALA A 218 19.40 -14.93 8.15
N ARG A 219 19.35 -16.16 7.66
CA ARG A 219 18.39 -16.61 6.64
C ARG A 219 17.72 -17.89 7.10
N SER A 220 16.40 -17.98 6.97
CA SER A 220 15.72 -19.26 7.15
C SER A 220 15.95 -20.15 5.92
N PRO A 221 16.35 -21.42 6.11
CA PRO A 221 16.42 -22.40 5.03
C PRO A 221 15.04 -22.94 4.63
N ASP A 222 14.00 -22.75 5.45
CA ASP A 222 12.66 -23.26 5.20
C ASP A 222 11.80 -22.20 4.47
N ALA A 223 11.22 -22.60 3.33
CA ALA A 223 10.32 -21.73 2.57
C ALA A 223 8.97 -21.52 3.27
N GLY A 224 8.61 -22.40 4.21
CA GLY A 224 7.41 -22.30 5.05
C GLY A 224 7.54 -21.38 6.25
N ASP A 225 8.75 -20.88 6.56
CA ASP A 225 8.95 -19.94 7.65
C ASP A 225 8.47 -18.53 7.31
N LEU A 226 7.98 -17.80 8.33
CA LEU A 226 7.50 -16.43 8.15
C LEU A 226 8.66 -15.47 7.86
N ILE A 227 9.71 -15.52 8.70
CA ILE A 227 10.85 -14.62 8.65
C ILE A 227 11.94 -15.27 7.79
N ALA A 228 12.05 -14.81 6.54
CA ALA A 228 13.04 -15.30 5.59
C ALA A 228 14.44 -14.77 5.93
N THR A 229 14.54 -13.50 6.32
CA THR A 229 15.81 -12.83 6.60
C THR A 229 15.72 -11.95 7.85
N HIS A 230 16.82 -11.84 8.59
CA HIS A 230 16.99 -10.90 9.69
C HIS A 230 18.42 -10.37 9.68
N PHE A 231 18.59 -9.05 9.76
CA PHE A 231 19.88 -8.38 9.76
C PHE A 231 19.92 -7.25 10.80
N GLY A 232 21.09 -7.02 11.40
CA GLY A 232 21.23 -6.07 12.52
C GLY A 232 21.54 -4.63 12.12
N SER A 233 21.74 -4.36 10.83
CA SER A 233 22.24 -3.05 10.36
C SER A 233 21.38 -2.51 9.23
N VAL A 234 20.80 -1.33 9.45
CA VAL A 234 20.05 -0.58 8.44
C VAL A 234 20.56 0.85 8.43
N ARG A 235 20.90 1.34 7.25
CA ARG A 235 21.52 2.63 7.01
C ARG A 235 20.54 3.59 6.37
N ALA A 236 20.49 4.82 6.87
CA ALA A 236 19.93 5.97 6.18
C ALA A 236 21.03 7.03 6.05
N GLY A 237 21.05 7.83 5.00
CA GLY A 237 22.08 8.85 4.88
C GLY A 237 22.21 9.55 3.53
N PHE A 238 23.16 10.48 3.48
CA PHE A 238 23.50 11.27 2.31
C PHE A 238 24.96 11.04 1.89
N ASN A 239 25.32 11.54 0.70
CA ASN A 239 26.67 11.37 0.16
C ASN A 239 27.71 12.05 1.07
N GLY A 240 28.72 11.29 1.52
CA GLY A 240 29.80 11.76 2.38
C GLY A 240 30.95 12.48 1.68
N GLU A 241 30.91 12.70 0.36
CA GLU A 241 32.01 13.30 -0.40
C GLU A 241 32.17 14.83 -0.20
N GLN A 242 31.16 15.55 0.29
CA GLN A 242 31.29 16.96 0.71
C GLN A 242 31.58 17.08 2.21
N ARG A 243 32.88 17.12 2.54
CA ARG A 243 33.46 17.07 3.89
C ARG A 243 33.45 18.41 4.68
N ASP A 244 32.63 19.37 4.29
CA ASP A 244 32.70 20.73 4.85
C ASP A 244 32.16 20.84 6.30
N SER A 245 31.51 19.81 6.83
CA SER A 245 30.98 19.83 8.21
C SER A 245 32.01 19.47 9.30
N GLY A 246 33.19 18.97 8.96
CA GLY A 246 34.23 18.57 9.93
C GLY A 246 33.83 17.43 10.89
N ASP A 247 32.61 16.92 10.78
CA ASP A 247 32.04 15.85 11.60
C ASP A 247 31.79 14.60 10.71
N PRO A 248 32.67 13.59 10.76
CA PRO A 248 32.55 12.37 9.97
C PRO A 248 31.36 11.49 10.38
N ASP A 249 30.72 11.74 11.53
CA ASP A 249 29.62 10.91 12.06
C ASP A 249 28.23 11.43 11.67
N ASN A 250 28.12 12.51 10.88
CA ASN A 250 26.87 13.27 10.72
C ASN A 250 26.14 13.07 9.36
N GLN A 251 26.49 12.06 8.57
CA GLN A 251 25.90 11.82 7.24
C GLN A 251 25.22 10.46 7.08
N GLU A 252 25.57 9.49 7.92
CA GLU A 252 24.93 8.19 8.00
C GLU A 252 24.33 7.98 9.38
N VAL A 253 23.07 7.57 9.42
CA VAL A 253 22.39 7.14 10.64
C VAL A 253 22.11 5.65 10.52
N TRP A 254 22.59 4.91 11.51
CA TRP A 254 22.31 3.49 11.64
C TRP A 254 21.10 3.30 12.54
N VAL A 255 20.04 2.73 11.96
CA VAL A 255 18.74 2.50 12.59
C VAL A 255 18.52 1.00 12.75
N PRO A 256 19.22 0.33 13.69
CA PRO A 256 18.96 -1.07 13.96
C PRO A 256 17.47 -1.24 14.32
N GLU A 257 16.88 -2.38 13.95
CA GLU A 257 15.47 -2.72 14.24
C GLU A 257 14.40 -2.00 13.40
N VAL A 258 14.78 -1.23 12.38
CA VAL A 258 13.83 -0.62 11.43
C VAL A 258 13.86 -1.36 10.09
N LEU A 259 12.73 -1.97 9.68
CA LEU A 259 12.62 -2.77 8.44
C LEU A 259 13.70 -3.85 8.30
N ASN A 260 14.19 -4.36 9.43
CA ASN A 260 15.41 -5.14 9.51
C ASN A 260 15.18 -6.66 9.35
N MET A 261 13.98 -7.05 8.94
CA MET A 261 13.60 -8.43 8.66
C MET A 261 12.80 -8.51 7.37
N GLY A 262 13.11 -9.48 6.51
CA GLY A 262 12.27 -9.83 5.37
C GLY A 262 11.28 -10.92 5.74
N VAL A 263 9.99 -10.59 5.75
CA VAL A 263 8.92 -11.58 5.90
C VAL A 263 8.44 -12.07 4.55
N ARG A 264 8.03 -13.34 4.47
CA ARG A 264 7.39 -13.95 3.30
C ARG A 264 5.91 -13.57 3.27
N PRO A 265 5.44 -12.71 2.33
CA PRO A 265 4.04 -12.30 2.34
C PRO A 265 3.10 -13.46 2.06
N SER A 266 3.49 -14.44 1.23
CA SER A 266 2.71 -15.64 0.97
C SER A 266 2.37 -16.39 2.27
N VAL A 267 3.36 -16.61 3.13
CA VAL A 267 3.20 -17.26 4.43
C VAL A 267 2.42 -16.38 5.40
N ALA A 268 2.74 -15.08 5.46
CA ALA A 268 2.08 -14.14 6.37
C ALA A 268 0.57 -14.02 6.10
N VAL A 269 0.20 -13.81 4.82
CA VAL A 269 -1.19 -13.67 4.38
C VAL A 269 -1.95 -14.98 4.57
N GLN A 270 -1.33 -16.12 4.25
CA GLN A 270 -1.93 -17.44 4.47
C GLN A 270 -2.26 -17.66 5.95
N ARG A 271 -1.30 -17.44 6.85
CA ARG A 271 -1.50 -17.64 8.30
C ARG A 271 -2.56 -16.70 8.87
N ALA A 272 -2.58 -15.44 8.45
CA ALA A 272 -3.62 -14.50 8.84
C ALA A 272 -5.01 -14.93 8.34
N ARG A 273 -5.10 -15.46 7.12
CA ARG A 273 -6.34 -16.02 6.56
C ARG A 273 -6.81 -17.25 7.35
N GLU A 274 -5.92 -18.19 7.63
CA GLU A 274 -6.22 -19.38 8.42
C GLU A 274 -6.77 -19.00 9.80
N ASN A 275 -6.14 -18.03 10.48
CA ASN A 275 -6.62 -17.52 11.76
C ASN A 275 -8.00 -16.86 11.65
N PHE A 276 -8.22 -16.09 10.58
CA PHE A 276 -9.49 -15.42 10.31
C PHE A 276 -10.63 -16.42 10.09
N GLU A 277 -10.43 -17.40 9.20
CA GLU A 277 -11.44 -18.41 8.87
C GLU A 277 -11.68 -19.37 10.06
N ALA A 278 -10.63 -19.75 10.79
CA ALA A 278 -10.76 -20.56 12.01
C ALA A 278 -11.56 -19.85 13.12
N ALA A 279 -11.50 -18.52 13.17
CA ALA A 279 -12.33 -17.70 14.06
C ALA A 279 -13.75 -17.44 13.53
N GLY A 280 -14.15 -18.06 12.41
CA GLY A 280 -15.48 -17.96 11.82
C GLY A 280 -15.66 -16.81 10.82
N GLY A 281 -14.57 -16.17 10.40
CA GLY A 281 -14.59 -15.13 9.38
C GLY A 281 -14.96 -15.66 7.99
N VAL A 282 -15.59 -14.82 7.16
CA VAL A 282 -16.02 -15.19 5.81
C VAL A 282 -15.12 -14.55 4.75
N VAL A 283 -14.66 -15.33 3.78
CA VAL A 283 -13.89 -14.85 2.62
C VAL A 283 -14.73 -14.98 1.34
N MET A 284 -14.74 -13.91 0.53
CA MET A 284 -15.30 -13.87 -0.81
C MET A 284 -14.19 -13.48 -1.79
N GLU A 285 -13.57 -14.48 -2.43
CA GLU A 285 -12.54 -14.30 -3.47
C GLU A 285 -13.15 -14.25 -4.86
N GLU A 286 -12.42 -13.66 -5.80
CA GLU A 286 -12.87 -13.44 -7.19
C GLU A 286 -14.18 -12.64 -7.27
N VAL A 287 -14.47 -11.83 -6.25
CA VAL A 287 -15.68 -11.03 -6.14
C VAL A 287 -15.34 -9.54 -6.25
N ASN A 288 -15.86 -8.88 -7.28
CA ASN A 288 -15.60 -7.46 -7.51
C ASN A 288 -16.60 -6.60 -6.74
N VAL A 289 -16.10 -5.60 -5.99
CA VAL A 289 -16.97 -4.58 -5.39
C VAL A 289 -17.34 -3.55 -6.46
N GLU A 290 -18.62 -3.46 -6.79
CA GLU A 290 -19.14 -2.54 -7.82
C GLU A 290 -19.39 -1.14 -7.26
N ASN A 291 -19.99 -1.06 -6.07
CA ASN A 291 -20.30 0.18 -5.36
C ASN A 291 -20.77 -0.13 -3.93
N ILE A 292 -20.84 0.92 -3.10
CA ILE A 292 -21.31 0.87 -1.72
C ILE A 292 -22.48 1.85 -1.58
N ASP A 293 -23.59 1.35 -1.08
CA ASP A 293 -24.76 2.16 -0.71
C ASP A 293 -24.80 2.34 0.80
N VAL A 294 -24.73 3.60 1.24
CA VAL A 294 -24.69 3.99 2.65
C VAL A 294 -26.08 4.46 3.05
N TYR A 295 -26.64 3.85 4.10
CA TYR A 295 -27.92 4.20 4.68
C TYR A 295 -27.76 4.49 6.18
N GLY A 296 -28.74 5.18 6.76
CA GLY A 296 -28.71 5.49 8.21
C GLY A 296 -28.71 4.26 9.13
N MET A 297 -29.11 3.08 8.64
CA MET A 297 -29.20 1.83 9.42
C MET A 297 -28.12 0.79 9.09
N GLY A 298 -27.27 1.06 8.10
CA GLY A 298 -26.26 0.12 7.63
C GLY A 298 -25.84 0.40 6.19
N ASN A 299 -24.92 -0.41 5.68
CA ASN A 299 -24.37 -0.29 4.35
C ASN A 299 -24.65 -1.55 3.52
N ILE A 300 -24.78 -1.38 2.22
CA ILE A 300 -24.87 -2.46 1.25
C ILE A 300 -23.65 -2.37 0.35
N VAL A 301 -22.81 -3.41 0.37
CA VAL A 301 -21.74 -3.60 -0.60
C VAL A 301 -22.32 -4.40 -1.76
N ASN A 302 -22.50 -3.74 -2.92
CA ASN A 302 -22.96 -4.41 -4.13
C ASN A 302 -21.74 -5.04 -4.81
N VAL A 303 -21.82 -6.36 -5.03
CA VAL A 303 -20.70 -7.13 -5.55
C VAL A 303 -21.08 -7.90 -6.81
N ALA A 304 -20.15 -8.00 -7.75
CA ALA A 304 -20.27 -8.84 -8.93
C ALA A 304 -19.53 -10.16 -8.70
N VAL A 305 -20.24 -11.28 -8.88
CA VAL A 305 -19.70 -12.63 -8.78
C VAL A 305 -19.60 -13.21 -10.19
N PRO A 306 -18.44 -13.75 -10.61
CA PRO A 306 -18.29 -14.37 -11.91
C PRO A 306 -19.34 -15.46 -12.16
N GLY A 307 -20.03 -15.39 -13.30
CA GLY A 307 -21.08 -16.33 -13.67
C GLY A 307 -22.48 -15.99 -13.16
N GLU A 308 -22.63 -14.98 -12.29
CA GLU A 308 -23.95 -14.48 -11.87
C GLU A 308 -24.38 -13.28 -12.73
N GLU A 309 -25.61 -13.32 -13.27
CA GLU A 309 -26.15 -12.22 -14.08
C GLU A 309 -26.53 -10.98 -13.27
N LYS A 310 -26.75 -11.14 -11.95
CA LYS A 310 -27.19 -10.07 -11.07
C LYS A 310 -26.16 -9.85 -9.97
N PRO A 311 -25.85 -8.59 -9.60
CA PRO A 311 -24.99 -8.31 -8.46
C PRO A 311 -25.59 -8.90 -7.17
N ARG A 312 -24.74 -9.55 -6.39
CA ARG A 312 -25.06 -9.96 -5.02
C ARG A 312 -24.91 -8.75 -4.09
N ARG A 313 -25.66 -8.77 -2.99
CA ARG A 313 -25.59 -7.74 -1.94
C ARG A 313 -24.99 -8.34 -0.69
N VAL A 314 -24.07 -7.63 -0.08
CA VAL A 314 -23.51 -7.93 1.24
C VAL A 314 -23.90 -6.80 2.18
N THR A 315 -24.66 -7.09 3.22
CA THR A 315 -25.10 -6.08 4.18
C THR A 315 -24.14 -6.01 5.37
N CYS A 316 -23.72 -4.80 5.75
CA CYS A 316 -22.81 -4.61 6.89
C CYS A 316 -23.06 -3.31 7.68
N ARG A 317 -22.47 -3.18 8.88
CA ARG A 317 -22.53 -1.94 9.67
C ARG A 317 -21.39 -0.98 9.33
N LEU A 318 -20.20 -1.51 9.06
CA LEU A 318 -19.00 -0.77 8.69
C LEU A 318 -18.39 -1.35 7.42
N VAL A 319 -17.96 -0.47 6.51
CA VAL A 319 -17.08 -0.84 5.39
C VAL A 319 -15.67 -0.34 5.68
N VAL A 320 -14.69 -1.23 5.56
CA VAL A 320 -13.27 -0.89 5.63
C VAL A 320 -12.68 -0.96 4.22
N ASP A 321 -12.08 0.14 3.80
CA ASP A 321 -11.37 0.23 2.52
C ASP A 321 -9.94 -0.27 2.67
N ALA A 322 -9.69 -1.50 2.20
CA ALA A 322 -8.38 -2.14 2.11
C ALA A 322 -8.00 -2.48 0.66
N MET A 323 -8.60 -1.80 -0.33
CA MET A 323 -8.39 -2.06 -1.77
C MET A 323 -7.08 -1.49 -2.33
N GLY A 324 -6.23 -0.94 -1.46
CA GLY A 324 -4.91 -0.42 -1.81
C GLY A 324 -4.94 0.88 -2.63
N ASN A 325 -3.84 1.14 -3.34
CA ASN A 325 -3.62 2.39 -4.08
C ASN A 325 -4.68 2.66 -5.18
N ALA A 326 -5.32 1.61 -5.68
CA ALA A 326 -6.35 1.68 -6.71
C ALA A 326 -7.76 1.89 -6.15
N SER A 327 -7.92 2.07 -4.83
CA SER A 327 -9.22 2.22 -4.17
C SER A 327 -10.13 3.25 -4.86
N PRO A 328 -11.33 2.82 -5.33
CA PRO A 328 -12.35 3.73 -5.84
C PRO A 328 -12.86 4.72 -4.78
N ILE A 329 -12.88 4.31 -3.50
CA ILE A 329 -13.32 5.16 -2.38
C ILE A 329 -12.31 6.29 -2.17
N ALA A 330 -11.01 5.97 -2.07
CA ALA A 330 -9.96 6.98 -1.94
C ALA A 330 -9.95 7.94 -3.13
N ARG A 331 -10.16 7.44 -4.36
CA ARG A 331 -10.31 8.27 -5.56
C ARG A 331 -11.53 9.18 -5.48
N GLN A 332 -12.67 8.65 -5.05
CA GLN A 332 -13.89 9.43 -4.88
C GLN A 332 -13.73 10.52 -3.81
N ILE A 333 -13.05 10.26 -2.69
CA ILE A 333 -12.75 11.23 -1.62
C ILE A 333 -11.81 12.34 -2.10
N ARG A 334 -10.93 12.07 -3.07
CA ARG A 334 -10.13 13.12 -3.74
C ARG A 334 -10.93 13.96 -4.73
N GLY A 335 -11.90 13.38 -5.44
CA GLY A 335 -12.86 14.18 -6.22
C GLY A 335 -12.30 14.77 -7.49
N GLY A 336 -11.30 14.12 -8.05
CA GLY A 336 -10.56 14.64 -9.19
C GLY A 336 -9.36 15.50 -8.80
N GLU A 337 -9.16 15.83 -7.51
CA GLU A 337 -7.92 16.47 -7.07
C GLU A 337 -6.71 15.58 -7.37
N LYS A 338 -5.69 16.18 -7.99
CA LYS A 338 -4.43 15.50 -8.27
C LYS A 338 -3.66 15.25 -6.96
N PRO A 339 -2.84 14.19 -6.87
CA PRO A 339 -1.87 14.06 -5.79
C PRO A 339 -0.98 15.32 -5.72
N PHE A 340 -0.51 15.68 -4.53
CA PHE A 340 0.41 16.82 -4.36
C PHE A 340 1.83 16.50 -4.85
N GLY A 341 2.20 15.22 -4.88
CA GLY A 341 3.50 14.77 -5.35
C GLY A 341 3.44 13.36 -5.91
N VAL A 342 4.48 12.99 -6.62
CA VAL A 342 4.67 11.69 -7.25
C VAL A 342 5.94 11.07 -6.71
N CYS A 343 5.87 9.85 -6.18
CA CYS A 343 7.06 9.04 -5.94
C CYS A 343 7.20 8.05 -7.10
N ALA A 344 8.24 8.21 -7.91
CA ALA A 344 8.59 7.22 -8.93
C ALA A 344 9.59 6.25 -8.34
N VAL A 345 9.29 4.95 -8.45
CA VAL A 345 10.12 3.87 -7.92
C VAL A 345 10.37 2.85 -9.03
N VAL A 346 11.63 2.44 -9.17
CA VAL A 346 12.04 1.30 -10.01
C VAL A 346 12.84 0.37 -9.13
N GLY A 347 12.58 -0.92 -9.18
CA GLY A 347 13.36 -1.88 -8.42
C GLY A 347 13.45 -3.25 -9.06
N THR A 348 14.40 -4.03 -8.59
CA THR A 348 14.65 -5.41 -9.01
C THR A 348 15.32 -6.18 -7.88
N CYS A 349 15.37 -7.50 -7.99
CA CYS A 349 16.33 -8.31 -7.27
C CYS A 349 17.54 -8.54 -8.17
N ALA A 350 18.75 -8.37 -7.64
CA ALA A 350 19.98 -8.60 -8.37
C ALA A 350 20.94 -9.50 -7.56
N SER A 351 21.77 -10.26 -8.27
CA SER A 351 22.84 -11.10 -7.72
C SER A 351 24.21 -10.47 -7.99
N GLY A 352 25.27 -11.01 -7.36
CA GLY A 352 26.65 -10.54 -7.55
C GLY A 352 27.09 -9.42 -6.60
N PHE A 353 26.38 -9.23 -5.48
CA PHE A 353 26.79 -8.32 -4.40
C PHE A 353 27.85 -8.97 -3.50
N ASP A 354 29.00 -9.32 -4.07
CA ASP A 354 30.04 -10.13 -3.41
C ASP A 354 30.87 -9.35 -2.38
N LEU A 355 30.63 -8.03 -2.20
CA LEU A 355 31.55 -7.14 -1.47
C LEU A 355 31.01 -6.57 -0.15
N ASP A 356 29.69 -6.38 0.02
CA ASP A 356 29.10 -5.89 1.29
C ASP A 356 27.56 -6.02 1.31
N ASN A 357 27.03 -7.23 1.55
CA ASN A 357 25.57 -7.49 1.62
C ASN A 357 25.08 -7.75 3.07
N GLY A 358 25.83 -7.27 4.07
CA GLY A 358 25.55 -7.52 5.49
C GLY A 358 24.51 -6.59 6.13
N PHE A 359 24.05 -5.57 5.40
CA PHE A 359 23.20 -4.50 5.92
C PHE A 359 22.20 -4.03 4.86
N ALA A 360 21.18 -3.29 5.27
CA ALA A 360 20.21 -2.67 4.37
C ALA A 360 20.39 -1.15 4.25
N ASP A 361 19.96 -0.59 3.13
CA ASP A 361 19.79 0.84 2.92
C ASP A 361 18.28 1.14 2.99
N LEU A 362 17.85 1.95 3.96
CA LEU A 362 16.45 2.38 4.09
C LEU A 362 16.17 3.53 3.13
N ILE A 363 17.01 4.56 3.21
CA ILE A 363 16.95 5.75 2.37
C ILE A 363 18.35 6.34 2.31
N TYR A 364 19.09 5.97 1.28
CA TYR A 364 20.47 6.43 1.07
C TYR A 364 20.59 7.15 -0.26
N THR A 365 21.21 8.32 -0.28
CA THR A 365 21.59 8.98 -1.54
C THR A 365 23.10 9.07 -1.65
N ASN A 366 23.63 8.69 -2.80
CA ASN A 366 25.02 8.87 -3.17
C ASN A 366 25.22 10.07 -4.12
N GLN A 367 24.22 10.94 -4.25
CA GLN A 367 24.26 12.10 -5.13
C GLN A 367 23.63 13.32 -4.45
N ASP A 368 24.16 14.50 -4.77
CA ASP A 368 23.53 15.77 -4.40
C ASP A 368 22.20 15.94 -5.15
N MET A 369 21.30 16.74 -4.59
CA MET A 369 20.09 17.14 -5.29
C MET A 369 20.47 17.93 -6.54
N TRP A 370 19.99 17.50 -7.70
CA TRP A 370 20.11 18.30 -8.90
C TRP A 370 19.19 19.53 -8.76
N THR A 371 19.76 20.72 -8.66
CA THR A 371 19.01 21.96 -8.44
C THR A 371 18.59 22.69 -9.71
N GLY A 372 19.06 22.24 -10.88
CA GLY A 372 18.90 22.92 -12.17
C GLY A 372 19.88 24.06 -12.42
N ASP A 373 20.70 24.43 -11.42
CA ASP A 373 21.59 25.60 -11.44
C ASP A 373 23.07 25.25 -11.71
N VAL A 374 23.35 24.05 -12.22
CA VAL A 374 24.74 23.62 -12.48
C VAL A 374 25.35 24.50 -13.56
N ALA A 375 26.28 25.37 -13.17
CA ALA A 375 27.02 26.25 -14.05
C ALA A 375 27.75 25.42 -15.11
N GLY A 376 27.22 25.39 -16.33
CA GLY A 376 27.81 24.67 -17.47
C GLY A 376 26.87 23.81 -18.31
N GLY A 377 25.55 23.83 -18.07
CA GLY A 377 24.58 23.11 -18.89
C GLY A 377 23.29 23.89 -19.12
N ASP A 378 23.20 24.50 -20.27
CA ASP A 378 22.13 25.27 -20.91
C ASP A 378 20.87 24.44 -21.25
N ALA A 379 20.43 23.56 -20.34
CA ALA A 379 19.13 22.90 -20.43
C ALA A 379 18.12 23.61 -19.53
N LEU A 380 17.58 24.72 -20.04
CA LEU A 380 16.32 25.33 -19.59
C LEU A 380 15.26 24.20 -19.45
N GLY A 381 15.00 23.71 -18.22
CA GLY A 381 13.95 22.71 -17.95
C GLY A 381 14.36 21.36 -17.35
N SER A 382 15.59 21.16 -16.87
CA SER A 382 15.89 19.94 -16.08
C SER A 382 15.20 20.02 -14.70
N PRO A 383 14.29 19.08 -14.34
CA PRO A 383 13.55 19.17 -13.09
C PRO A 383 14.48 18.97 -11.89
N ARG A 384 14.18 19.61 -10.76
CA ARG A 384 14.90 19.33 -9.52
C ARG A 384 14.65 17.87 -9.11
N LYS A 385 15.71 17.08 -8.97
CA LYS A 385 15.60 15.65 -8.68
C LYS A 385 16.73 15.20 -7.76
N GLN A 386 16.37 14.30 -6.85
CA GLN A 386 17.33 13.53 -6.06
C GLN A 386 16.89 12.07 -6.08
N TYR A 387 17.88 11.18 -6.21
CA TYR A 387 17.63 9.75 -6.22
C TYR A 387 17.99 9.17 -4.86
N PHE A 388 17.13 8.28 -4.38
CA PHE A 388 17.31 7.55 -3.15
C PHE A 388 17.32 6.05 -3.44
N TRP A 389 18.22 5.36 -2.77
CA TRP A 389 18.34 3.92 -2.77
C TRP A 389 17.67 3.36 -1.52
N GLU A 390 16.84 2.35 -1.73
CA GLU A 390 16.37 1.44 -0.70
C GLU A 390 16.80 0.03 -1.13
N ALA A 391 17.52 -0.70 -0.28
CA ALA A 391 18.07 -2.00 -0.64
C ALA A 391 18.20 -2.94 0.55
N PHE A 392 17.78 -4.19 0.38
CA PHE A 392 17.73 -5.19 1.44
C PHE A 392 18.39 -6.49 0.99
N PRO A 393 19.18 -7.16 1.86
CA PRO A 393 19.60 -8.53 1.63
C PRO A 393 18.40 -9.44 1.39
N ALA A 394 18.44 -10.27 0.34
CA ALA A 394 17.33 -11.16 0.01
C ALA A 394 17.52 -12.56 0.64
N GLY A 395 16.42 -13.22 0.97
CA GLY A 395 16.41 -14.61 1.45
C GLY A 395 16.67 -15.63 0.35
N SER A 396 16.63 -15.23 -0.93
CA SER A 396 16.87 -16.11 -2.06
C SER A 396 18.36 -16.46 -2.29
N GLY A 397 19.29 -15.81 -1.60
CA GLY A 397 20.73 -16.11 -1.72
C GLY A 397 21.64 -15.09 -1.01
N GLU A 398 22.87 -15.49 -0.72
CA GLU A 398 23.84 -14.64 -0.02
C GLU A 398 24.27 -13.42 -0.83
N ALA A 399 24.44 -13.58 -2.14
CA ALA A 399 24.80 -12.52 -3.07
C ALA A 399 23.58 -11.76 -3.62
N HIS A 400 22.36 -12.09 -3.16
CA HIS A 400 21.13 -11.51 -3.66
C HIS A 400 20.70 -10.31 -2.82
N ARG A 401 20.30 -9.23 -3.50
CA ARG A 401 19.82 -8.00 -2.88
C ARG A 401 18.60 -7.49 -3.65
N THR A 402 17.54 -7.19 -2.91
CA THR A 402 16.42 -6.42 -3.44
C THR A 402 16.83 -4.96 -3.43
N THR A 403 16.72 -4.28 -4.55
CA THR A 403 17.16 -2.89 -4.70
C THR A 403 16.09 -2.07 -5.38
N TYR A 404 15.79 -0.91 -4.81
CA TYR A 404 14.90 0.10 -5.32
C TYR A 404 15.65 1.42 -5.48
N LEU A 405 15.38 2.11 -6.58
CA LEU A 405 15.74 3.49 -6.83
C LEU A 405 14.45 4.29 -6.91
N PHE A 406 14.35 5.36 -6.11
CA PHE A 406 13.17 6.21 -6.12
C PHE A 406 13.50 7.69 -6.08
N THR A 407 12.54 8.50 -6.51
CA THR A 407 12.62 9.95 -6.51
C THR A 407 11.25 10.55 -6.27
N TYR A 408 11.21 11.64 -5.50
CA TYR A 408 10.01 12.44 -5.27
C TYR A 408 9.97 13.59 -6.27
N MET A 409 8.83 13.76 -6.93
CA MET A 409 8.58 14.76 -7.95
C MET A 409 7.30 15.52 -7.62
N ASP A 410 7.19 16.75 -8.12
CA ASP A 410 5.95 17.51 -8.04
C ASP A 410 4.95 16.99 -9.07
N ALA A 411 3.66 17.01 -8.73
CA ALA A 411 2.58 16.62 -9.63
C ALA A 411 2.01 17.81 -10.43
N ASP A 412 2.39 19.04 -10.05
CA ASP A 412 2.04 20.27 -10.75
C ASP A 412 3.20 20.71 -11.66
N GLU A 413 2.90 20.84 -12.96
CA GLU A 413 3.85 21.33 -13.96
C GLU A 413 4.26 22.80 -13.74
N ALA A 414 3.44 23.56 -13.01
CA ALA A 414 3.60 25.00 -12.78
C ALA A 414 4.03 25.35 -11.34
N ALA A 415 4.06 24.40 -10.41
CA ALA A 415 4.45 24.68 -9.03
C ALA A 415 5.95 25.04 -8.99
N PRO A 416 6.32 26.25 -8.52
CA PRO A 416 7.71 26.54 -8.26
C PRO A 416 8.14 25.69 -7.07
N HIS A 417 9.08 24.77 -7.30
CA HIS A 417 9.75 24.06 -6.21
C HIS A 417 10.17 25.07 -5.13
N PRO A 418 9.90 24.82 -3.84
CA PRO A 418 10.20 25.77 -2.78
C PRO A 418 11.66 26.18 -2.93
N LYS A 419 11.86 27.46 -3.25
CA LYS A 419 13.20 28.05 -3.15
C LYS A 419 13.55 27.97 -1.67
N PRO A 420 14.74 27.47 -1.28
CA PRO A 420 15.22 27.74 0.06
C PRO A 420 15.18 29.27 0.22
N GLU A 421 14.41 29.76 1.19
CA GLU A 421 14.55 31.15 1.61
C GLU A 421 15.99 31.30 2.15
N PRO A 422 16.66 32.42 1.81
CA PRO A 422 18.07 32.63 2.11
C PRO A 422 18.39 32.64 3.61
#